data_AF-A0A8T2XE13-F1
#
_entry.id   AF-A0A8T2XE13-F1
#
_cell.length_a   1.000
_cell.length_b   1.000
_cell.length_c   1.000
_cell.angle_alpha   90.00
_cell.angle_beta   90.00
_cell.angle_gamma   90.00
#
_symmetry.space_group_name_H-M   'P 1'
#
loop_
_entity.id
_entity.type
_entity.pdbx_description
1 polymer ?
#
loop_
_entity_poly.entity_id
_entity_poly.type
_entity_poly.pdbx_seq_one_letter_code
_entity_poly.pdbx_strand_id
1 'polypeptide(L)'
;WSDEELRLATGSEELTRLQHELKLYSAYLGVPGSRGLRDNRGEPLATSYHSKFMGTVDYIWHTKGLIPVRVLETLPINILRRSAGLPNEKWGSDHLALVCELAFANDGTIV
;
A
#
# COMPACT_ATOMS: atom_id res chain seq x y z
N TRP A 1 -3.70 -15.08 20.73
CA TRP A 1 -3.20 -16.31 20.09
C TRP A 1 -2.69 -17.21 21.19
N SER A 2 -2.83 -18.52 21.07
CA SER A 2 -2.23 -19.48 22.01
C SER A 2 -0.70 -19.51 21.83
N ASP A 3 0.01 -20.03 22.83
CA ASP A 3 1.47 -20.21 22.74
C ASP A 3 1.86 -21.13 21.56
N GLU A 4 1.00 -22.10 21.24
CA GLU A 4 1.14 -22.97 20.08
C GLU A 4 0.97 -22.21 18.75
N GLU A 5 -0.03 -21.33 18.64
CA GLU A 5 -0.23 -20.47 17.46
C GLU A 5 0.96 -19.53 17.26
N LEU A 6 1.52 -18.99 18.34
CA LEU A 6 2.72 -18.15 18.28
C LEU A 6 3.94 -18.95 17.84
N ARG A 7 4.20 -20.12 18.44
CA ARG A 7 5.32 -21.01 18.05
C ARG A 7 5.23 -21.45 16.59
N LEU A 8 4.04 -21.79 16.11
CA LEU A 8 3.82 -22.18 14.72
C LEU A 8 4.08 -21.01 13.77
N ALA A 9 3.68 -19.79 14.14
CA ALA A 9 3.88 -18.60 13.33
C ALA A 9 5.34 -18.10 13.33
N THR A 10 6.08 -18.27 14.42
CA THR A 10 7.46 -17.75 14.58
C THR A 10 8.55 -18.80 14.35
N GLY A 11 8.21 -20.10 14.42
CA GLY A 11 9.15 -21.21 14.34
C GLY A 11 10.02 -21.42 15.59
N SER A 12 9.77 -20.69 16.68
CA SER A 12 10.53 -20.79 17.94
C SER A 12 9.71 -20.29 19.13
N GLU A 13 9.80 -20.99 20.27
CA GLU A 13 9.18 -20.60 21.55
C GLU A 13 9.88 -19.39 22.21
N GLU A 14 11.13 -19.13 21.86
CA GLU A 14 11.92 -18.01 22.42
C GLU A 14 11.77 -16.72 21.61
N LEU A 15 11.27 -16.80 20.37
CA LEU A 15 11.13 -15.66 19.48
C LEU A 15 9.83 -14.91 19.76
N THR A 16 9.96 -13.78 20.46
CA THR A 16 8.86 -12.83 20.69
C THR A 16 8.71 -11.79 19.57
N ARG A 17 9.56 -11.84 18.54
CA ARG A 17 9.60 -10.88 17.44
C ARG A 17 9.62 -11.59 16.10
N LEU A 18 8.61 -11.33 15.27
CA LEU A 18 8.61 -11.72 13.87
C LEU A 18 9.65 -10.86 13.12
N GLN A 19 10.54 -11.51 12.38
CA GLN A 19 11.58 -10.85 11.60
C GLN A 19 11.57 -11.37 10.17
N HIS A 20 11.97 -10.52 9.22
CA HIS A 20 12.21 -10.89 7.83
C HIS A 20 13.42 -10.12 7.29
N GLU A 21 14.13 -10.72 6.33
CA GLU A 21 15.32 -10.12 5.73
C GLU A 21 15.02 -9.09 4.63
N LEU A 22 13.79 -9.12 4.09
CA LEU A 22 13.37 -8.22 3.01
C LEU A 22 13.40 -6.76 3.48
N LYS A 23 14.16 -5.89 2.81
CA LYS A 23 14.13 -4.44 3.06
C LYS A 23 13.06 -3.81 2.17
N LEU A 24 11.81 -3.93 2.61
CA LEU A 24 10.63 -3.48 1.86
C LEU A 24 10.33 -2.00 2.14
N TYR A 25 9.96 -1.30 1.08
CA TYR A 25 9.51 0.08 1.09
C TYR A 25 8.20 0.18 0.32
N SER A 26 7.31 1.07 0.75
CA SER A 26 6.10 1.35 -0.03
C SER A 26 6.44 2.17 -1.25
N ALA A 27 5.93 1.75 -2.41
CA ALA A 27 6.09 2.46 -3.66
C ALA A 27 5.50 3.88 -3.60
N TYR A 28 4.41 4.05 -2.87
CA TYR A 28 3.71 5.33 -2.76
C TYR A 28 4.42 6.33 -1.84
N LEU A 29 5.21 5.86 -0.89
CA LEU A 29 6.11 6.69 -0.10
C LEU A 29 7.34 7.15 -0.93
N GLY A 30 7.75 6.35 -1.92
CA GLY A 30 8.91 6.65 -2.77
C GLY A 30 8.70 7.79 -3.78
N VAL A 31 7.46 8.24 -3.98
CA VAL A 31 7.11 9.31 -4.94
C VAL A 31 6.41 10.46 -4.20
N PRO A 32 6.74 11.73 -4.46
CA PRO A 32 6.03 12.87 -3.88
C PRO A 32 4.52 12.81 -4.15
N GLY A 33 3.74 12.81 -3.08
CA GLY A 33 2.29 12.71 -3.15
C GLY A 33 1.58 14.01 -3.52
N SER A 34 0.41 13.88 -4.13
CA SER A 34 -0.48 15.02 -4.36
C SER A 34 -1.15 15.51 -3.06
N ARG A 35 -1.22 16.83 -2.89
CA ARG A 35 -1.78 17.45 -1.67
C ARG A 35 -3.23 17.01 -1.46
N GLY A 36 -3.50 16.46 -0.27
CA GLY A 36 -4.85 16.04 0.13
C GLY A 36 -5.30 14.69 -0.43
N LEU A 37 -4.43 13.95 -1.13
CA LEU A 37 -4.68 12.57 -1.55
C LEU A 37 -3.87 11.54 -0.75
N ARG A 38 -2.84 12.01 -0.04
CA ARG A 38 -2.00 11.19 0.83
C ARG A 38 -2.22 11.46 2.32
N ASP A 39 -1.99 10.43 3.13
CA ASP A 39 -1.89 10.55 4.58
C ASP A 39 -0.52 11.10 5.03
N ASN A 40 -0.29 11.16 6.33
CA ASN A 40 0.99 11.64 6.90
C ASN A 40 2.15 10.64 6.72
N ARG A 41 1.88 9.44 6.21
CA ARG A 41 2.86 8.39 5.89
C ARG A 41 3.12 8.29 4.39
N GLY A 42 2.48 9.13 3.56
CA GLY A 42 2.64 9.15 2.10
C GLY A 42 1.76 8.15 1.36
N GLU A 43 0.92 7.39 2.05
CA GLU A 43 0.02 6.42 1.44
C GLU A 43 -1.26 7.10 0.92
N PRO A 44 -1.96 6.52 -0.07
CA PRO A 44 -3.30 7.00 -0.42
C PRO A 44 -4.19 7.12 0.82
N LEU A 45 -5.13 8.08 0.84
CA LEU A 45 -6.10 8.18 1.94
C LEU A 45 -7.10 7.02 1.98
N ALA A 46 -7.38 6.42 0.82
CA ALA A 46 -8.19 5.22 0.71
C ALA A 46 -7.79 4.41 -0.54
N THR A 47 -7.74 3.10 -0.38
CA THR A 47 -7.61 2.11 -1.45
C THR A 47 -8.83 1.20 -1.50
N SER A 48 -9.64 1.15 -0.44
CA SER A 48 -10.93 0.47 -0.40
C SER A 48 -12.01 1.41 0.16
N TYR A 49 -13.22 1.34 -0.39
CA TYR A 49 -14.35 2.13 0.09
C TYR A 49 -15.71 1.44 -0.13
N HIS A 50 -16.39 1.09 0.96
CA HIS A 50 -17.75 0.59 0.96
C HIS A 50 -18.51 1.06 2.23
N SER A 51 -19.75 0.60 2.40
CA SER A 51 -20.66 1.08 3.46
C SER A 51 -20.16 0.92 4.90
N LYS A 52 -19.14 0.09 5.13
CA LYS A 52 -18.61 -0.22 6.47
C LYS A 52 -17.14 0.18 6.64
N PHE A 53 -16.46 0.57 5.57
CA PHE A 53 -15.02 0.83 5.62
C PHE A 53 -14.60 1.83 4.56
N MET A 54 -13.67 2.71 4.93
CA MET A 54 -12.94 3.57 4.01
C MET A 54 -11.52 3.70 4.53
N GLY A 55 -10.53 3.28 3.76
CA GLY A 55 -9.15 3.36 4.20
C GLY A 55 -8.20 2.60 3.28
N THR A 56 -6.94 2.55 3.70
CA THR A 56 -5.84 1.98 2.93
C THR A 56 -5.48 0.61 3.46
N VAL A 57 -5.69 -0.39 2.60
CA VAL A 57 -5.44 -1.81 2.89
C VAL A 57 -4.68 -2.51 1.77
N ASP A 58 -4.47 -1.82 0.65
CA ASP A 58 -3.71 -2.30 -0.51
C ASP A 58 -2.37 -1.58 -0.57
N TYR A 59 -1.32 -2.30 -0.94
CA TYR A 59 0.05 -1.78 -0.95
C TYR A 59 0.84 -2.39 -2.10
N ILE A 60 1.75 -1.60 -2.67
CA ILE A 60 2.82 -2.09 -3.54
C ILE A 60 4.13 -1.93 -2.77
N TRP A 61 4.74 -3.05 -2.40
CA TRP A 61 6.04 -3.08 -1.73
C TRP A 61 7.15 -3.36 -2.74
N HIS A 62 8.28 -2.68 -2.60
CA HIS A 62 9.46 -2.91 -3.42
C HIS A 62 10.72 -2.99 -2.56
N THR A 63 11.78 -3.58 -3.12
CA THR A 63 13.13 -3.58 -2.52
C THR A 63 13.99 -2.50 -3.17
N LYS A 64 15.20 -2.28 -2.63
CA LYS A 64 16.16 -1.26 -3.09
C LYS A 64 16.56 -1.35 -4.58
N GLY A 65 16.36 -2.51 -5.22
CA GLY A 65 16.67 -2.71 -6.64
C GLY A 65 15.63 -2.10 -7.60
N LEU A 66 14.50 -1.65 -7.07
CA LEU A 66 13.42 -1.05 -7.83
C LEU A 66 13.15 0.35 -7.27
N ILE A 67 13.14 1.36 -8.14
CA ILE A 67 12.94 2.77 -7.80
C ILE A 67 11.57 3.20 -8.33
N PRO A 68 10.62 3.59 -7.46
CA PRO A 68 9.37 4.21 -7.89
C PRO A 68 9.64 5.52 -8.64
N VAL A 69 9.20 5.59 -9.90
CA VAL A 69 9.35 6.77 -10.76
C VAL A 69 8.10 7.64 -10.68
N ARG A 70 6.93 7.00 -10.77
CA ARG A 70 5.62 7.65 -10.66
C ARG A 70 4.57 6.66 -10.20
N VAL A 71 3.51 7.20 -9.64
CA VAL A 71 2.37 6.41 -9.14
C VAL A 71 1.06 7.03 -9.62
N LEU A 72 0.05 6.19 -9.80
CA LEU A 72 -1.32 6.66 -10.01
C LEU A 72 -1.92 7.03 -8.64
N GLU A 73 -2.33 8.28 -8.48
CA GLU A 73 -3.08 8.75 -7.32
C GLU A 73 -4.46 8.10 -7.24
N THR A 74 -4.97 7.85 -6.03
CA THR A 74 -6.35 7.38 -5.85
C THR A 74 -7.35 8.54 -5.92
N LEU A 75 -8.64 8.20 -5.98
CA LEU A 75 -9.69 9.19 -6.08
C LEU A 75 -9.75 10.07 -4.81
N PRO A 76 -9.96 11.40 -4.95
CA PRO A 76 -10.18 12.28 -3.81
C PRO A 76 -11.33 11.80 -2.92
N ILE A 77 -11.16 11.90 -1.59
CA ILE A 77 -12.17 11.43 -0.62
C ILE A 77 -13.54 12.09 -0.81
N ASN A 78 -13.59 13.36 -1.21
CA ASN A 78 -14.86 14.05 -1.50
C ASN A 78 -15.58 13.47 -2.72
N ILE A 79 -14.85 12.91 -3.69
CA ILE A 79 -15.42 12.22 -4.86
C ILE A 79 -15.90 10.83 -4.46
N LEU A 80 -15.10 10.08 -3.68
CA LEU A 80 -15.51 8.78 -3.16
C LEU A 80 -16.78 8.89 -2.33
N ARG A 81 -16.85 9.80 -1.35
CA ARG A 81 -18.06 9.98 -0.52
C ARG A 81 -19.33 10.31 -1.30
N ARG A 82 -19.21 10.92 -2.49
CA ARG A 82 -20.35 11.19 -3.39
C ARG A 82 -20.87 9.94 -4.09
N SER A 83 -20.08 8.86 -4.16
CA SER A 83 -20.49 7.59 -4.76
C SER A 83 -21.30 6.69 -3.81
N ALA A 84 -21.45 7.08 -2.53
CA ALA A 84 -22.11 6.29 -1.47
C ALA A 84 -21.51 4.90 -1.22
N GLY A 85 -20.28 4.66 -1.69
CA GLY A 85 -19.60 3.37 -1.64
C GLY A 85 -19.23 2.86 -3.02
N LEU A 86 -18.42 1.81 -3.02
CA LEU A 86 -18.07 0.99 -4.16
C LEU A 86 -18.37 -0.50 -3.82
N PRO A 87 -18.54 -1.40 -4.80
CA PRO A 87 -18.70 -1.10 -6.23
C PRO A 87 -19.99 -0.33 -6.51
N ASN A 88 -20.10 0.25 -7.70
CA ASN A 88 -21.33 0.88 -8.23
C ASN A 88 -21.39 0.76 -9.75
N GLU A 89 -22.40 1.36 -10.38
CA GLU A 89 -22.61 1.29 -11.85
C GLU A 89 -21.39 1.73 -12.69
N LYS A 90 -20.51 2.59 -12.15
CA LYS A 90 -19.31 3.08 -12.84
C LYS A 90 -18.04 2.29 -12.47
N TRP A 91 -18.03 1.62 -11.33
CA TRP A 91 -16.83 1.01 -10.75
C TRP A 91 -17.15 -0.40 -10.27
N GLY A 92 -16.57 -1.40 -10.95
CA GLY A 92 -16.87 -2.81 -10.70
C GLY A 92 -16.21 -3.44 -9.47
N SER A 93 -15.37 -2.70 -8.75
CA SER A 93 -14.70 -3.15 -7.51
C SER A 93 -14.88 -2.12 -6.41
N ASP A 94 -14.88 -2.58 -5.16
CA ASP A 94 -14.80 -1.75 -3.96
C ASP A 94 -13.38 -1.25 -3.64
N HIS A 95 -12.38 -1.77 -4.34
CA HIS A 95 -11.00 -1.33 -4.27
C HIS A 95 -10.61 -0.45 -5.47
N LEU A 96 -9.73 0.52 -5.20
CA LEU A 96 -9.11 1.38 -6.20
C LEU A 96 -7.77 0.78 -6.61
N ALA A 97 -7.53 0.69 -7.91
CA ALA A 97 -6.30 0.14 -8.43
C ALA A 97 -5.09 0.98 -7.99
N LEU A 98 -4.08 0.28 -7.48
CA LEU A 98 -2.75 0.83 -7.26
C LEU A 98 -1.88 0.58 -8.48
N VAL A 99 -1.15 1.60 -8.92
CA VAL A 99 -0.27 1.52 -10.08
C VAL A 99 1.01 2.30 -9.79
N CYS A 100 2.15 1.66 -10.04
CA CYS A 100 3.47 2.25 -9.91
C CYS A 100 4.30 1.94 -11.16
N GLU A 101 4.97 2.94 -11.70
CA GLU A 101 6.07 2.76 -12.65
C GLU A 101 7.37 2.62 -11.86
N LEU A 102 8.10 1.54 -12.14
CA LEU A 102 9.35 1.21 -11.47
C LEU A 102 10.49 1.23 -12.48
N ALA A 103 11.62 1.83 -12.09
CA ALA A 103 12.89 1.68 -12.77
C ALA A 103 13.78 0.70 -12.00
N PHE A 104 14.67 -0.02 -12.69
CA PHE A 104 15.72 -0.77 -12.02
C PHE A 104 16.78 0.20 -11.50
N ALA A 105 17.20 0.02 -10.26
CA ALA A 105 18.41 0.65 -9.78
C ALA A 105 19.59 0.02 -10.52
N ASN A 106 20.27 0.77 -11.38
CA ASN A 106 21.60 0.38 -11.81
C ASN A 106 22.55 0.50 -10.62
N ASP A 107 23.67 -0.20 -10.67
CA ASP A 107 24.76 -0.11 -9.68
C ASP A 107 25.45 1.27 -9.69
N GLY A 108 24.70 2.38 -9.61
CA GLY A 108 25.19 3.75 -9.43
C GLY A 108 24.79 4.79 -10.50
N THR A 109 24.05 4.47 -11.57
CA THR A 109 23.70 5.49 -12.60
C THR A 109 22.30 5.30 -13.19
N ILE A 110 21.40 6.27 -13.02
CA ILE A 110 20.09 6.27 -13.72
C ILE A 110 20.34 6.46 -15.22
N VAL A 111 19.92 5.51 -16.07
CA VAL A 111 19.75 5.71 -17.53
C VAL A 111 18.27 5.89 -17.84
#